data_AF-A0A2G9T590-F1
#
_entry.id   AF-A0A2G9T590-F1
#
_cell.length_a   1.000
_cell.length_b   1.000
_cell.length_c   1.000
_cell.angle_alpha   90.00
_cell.angle_beta   90.00
_cell.angle_gamma   90.00
#
_symmetry.space_group_name_H-M   'P 1'
#
loop_
_entity.id
_entity.type
_entity.pdbx_description
1 polymer ?
#
loop_
_entity_poly.entity_id
_entity_poly.type
_entity_poly.pdbx_seq_one_letter_code
_entity_poly.pdbx_strand_id
1 'polypeptide(L)' 'MVTSRNVDDITSYGYNTLIFYVNGHRVEENRVDPKTTLAVYLRDHLHLTGTKIGCNEGGCGACTVMISEINPVNNEI' A
#
# COMPACT_ATOMS: atom_id res chain seq x y z
N MET A 1 33.54 7.33 -25.00
CA MET A 1 32.48 6.70 -25.82
C MET A 1 32.10 5.38 -25.15
N VAL A 2 31.20 5.44 -24.17
CA VAL A 2 30.50 4.27 -23.63
C VAL A 2 29.03 4.66 -23.58
N THR A 3 28.22 3.76 -24.10
CA THR A 3 26.89 3.95 -24.65
C THR A 3 25.82 4.19 -23.58
N SER A 4 24.77 4.89 -24.00
CA SER A 4 23.45 5.03 -23.36
C SER A 4 23.14 3.96 -22.32
N ARG A 5 22.99 4.36 -21.05
CA ARG A 5 22.39 3.49 -20.02
C ARG A 5 20.91 3.35 -20.37
N ASN A 6 20.49 2.14 -20.72
CA ASN A 6 19.09 1.81 -20.97
C ASN A 6 18.26 2.09 -19.71
N VAL A 7 17.06 2.66 -19.91
CA VAL A 7 16.06 2.90 -18.86
C VAL A 7 15.56 1.59 -18.21
N ASP A 8 15.89 0.45 -18.80
CA ASP A 8 15.54 -0.89 -18.31
C ASP A 8 16.43 -1.38 -17.14
N ASP A 9 17.49 -0.64 -16.75
CA ASP A 9 18.41 -1.01 -15.65
C ASP A 9 17.94 -0.54 -14.25
N ILE A 10 16.75 0.08 -14.16
CA ILE A 10 16.17 0.51 -12.87
C ILE A 10 15.71 -0.69 -12.03
N THR A 11 15.55 -1.88 -12.62
CA THR A 11 15.20 -3.10 -11.87
C THR A 11 16.33 -3.66 -10.99
N SER A 12 17.53 -3.07 -11.05
CA SER A 12 18.70 -3.47 -10.24
C SER A 12 18.74 -2.81 -8.85
N TYR A 13 18.04 -1.67 -8.65
CA TYR A 13 17.76 -1.15 -7.31
C TYR A 13 16.64 -2.00 -6.72
N GLY A 14 16.97 -2.88 -5.76
CA GLY A 14 16.00 -3.73 -5.08
C GLY A 14 14.80 -2.91 -4.61
N TYR A 15 13.65 -3.10 -5.25
CA TYR A 15 12.40 -2.54 -4.76
C TYR A 15 12.07 -3.22 -3.44
N ASN A 16 11.85 -2.43 -2.39
CA ASN A 16 11.37 -2.96 -1.13
C ASN A 16 9.92 -3.42 -1.31
N THR A 17 9.67 -4.70 -1.08
CA THR A 17 8.31 -5.24 -1.07
C THR A 17 7.55 -4.70 0.14
N LEU A 18 6.42 -4.04 -0.11
CA LEU A 18 5.47 -3.66 0.94
C LEU A 18 4.61 -4.89 1.30
N ILE A 19 4.62 -5.27 2.57
CA ILE A 19 3.89 -6.45 3.07
C ILE A 19 2.94 -6.01 4.17
N PHE A 20 1.66 -6.36 4.04
CA PHE A 20 0.64 -6.10 5.05
C PHE A 20 -0.53 -7.10 4.93
N TYR A 21 -1.54 -6.97 5.79
CA TYR A 21 -2.72 -7.84 5.78
C TYR A 21 -3.99 -7.02 5.61
N VAL A 22 -4.94 -7.56 4.84
CA VAL A 22 -6.29 -7.02 4.67
C VAL A 22 -7.28 -8.14 4.87
N ASN A 23 -8.20 -7.99 5.84
CA ASN A 23 -9.23 -9.00 6.15
C ASN A 23 -8.67 -10.43 6.34
N GLY A 24 -7.48 -10.55 6.94
CA GLY A 24 -6.78 -11.83 7.16
C GLY A 24 -5.98 -12.34 5.96
N HIS A 25 -6.05 -11.69 4.80
CA HIS A 25 -5.28 -12.05 3.61
C HIS A 25 -3.97 -11.25 3.54
N ARG A 26 -2.86 -11.96 3.30
CA ARG A 26 -1.55 -11.35 3.12
C ARG A 26 -1.45 -10.70 1.74
N VAL A 27 -0.97 -9.45 1.71
CA VAL A 27 -0.74 -8.65 0.51
C VAL A 27 0.76 -8.37 0.40
N GLU A 28 1.32 -8.58 -0.79
CA GLU A 28 2.71 -8.23 -1.13
C GLU A 28 2.72 -7.34 -2.37
N GLU A 29 3.30 -6.15 -2.24
CA GLU A 29 3.40 -5.18 -3.33
C GLU A 29 4.84 -4.81 -3.62
N ASN A 30 5.29 -5.13 -4.84
CA ASN A 30 6.67 -4.87 -5.26
C ASN A 30 6.85 -3.48 -5.88
N ARG A 31 5.77 -2.85 -6.37
CA ARG A 31 5.81 -1.60 -7.12
C ARG A 31 4.55 -0.77 -6.89
N VAL A 32 4.30 -0.38 -5.64
CA VAL A 32 3.24 0.57 -5.32
C VAL A 32 3.77 2.01 -5.41
N ASP A 33 3.02 2.92 -6.03
CA ASP A 33 3.35 4.36 -5.99
C ASP A 33 3.18 4.84 -4.53
N PRO A 34 4.19 5.47 -3.90
CA PRO A 34 4.08 6.04 -2.55
C PRO A 34 2.94 7.04 -2.36
N LYS A 35 2.38 7.60 -3.44
CA LYS A 35 1.21 8.49 -3.41
C LYS A 35 -0.12 7.75 -3.31
N THR A 36 -0.13 6.43 -3.48
CA THR A 36 -1.34 5.60 -3.41
C THR A 36 -1.85 5.58 -1.97
N THR A 37 -3.05 6.09 -1.75
CA THR A 37 -3.68 6.04 -0.42
C THR A 37 -4.31 4.67 -0.18
N LEU A 38 -4.43 4.26 1.10
CA LEU A 38 -5.06 2.98 1.45
C LEU A 38 -6.51 2.89 0.92
N ALA A 39 -7.26 4.00 0.97
CA ALA A 39 -8.64 4.03 0.47
C ALA A 39 -8.72 3.74 -1.04
N VAL A 40 -7.78 4.30 -1.83
CA VAL A 40 -7.68 4.01 -3.28
C VAL A 40 -7.23 2.57 -3.49
N TYR A 41 -6.19 2.12 -2.77
CA TYR A 41 -5.64 0.78 -2.92
C TYR A 41 -6.69 -0.32 -2.65
N LEU A 42 -7.43 -0.22 -1.54
CA LEU A 42 -8.50 -1.17 -1.21
C LEU A 42 -9.54 -1.28 -2.33
N ARG A 43 -9.92 -0.15 -2.94
CA ARG A 43 -11.01 -0.09 -3.93
C ARG A 43 -10.55 -0.50 -5.33
N ASP A 44 -9.42 0.02 -5.78
CA ASP A 44 -9.02 -0.05 -7.18
C ASP A 44 -8.03 -1.19 -7.43
N HIS A 45 -7.19 -1.54 -6.45
CA HIS A 45 -6.22 -2.64 -6.56
C HIS A 45 -6.77 -3.96 -6.01
N LEU A 46 -7.42 -3.91 -4.83
CA LEU A 46 -7.99 -5.12 -4.19
C LEU A 46 -9.48 -5.35 -4.48
N HIS A 47 -10.14 -4.42 -5.18
CA HIS A 47 -11.56 -4.48 -5.51
C HIS A 47 -12.52 -4.61 -4.30
N LEU A 48 -12.07 -4.21 -3.11
CA LEU A 48 -12.85 -4.12 -1.88
C LEU A 48 -13.58 -2.78 -1.82
N THR A 49 -14.70 -2.67 -2.53
CA THR A 49 -15.39 -1.39 -2.75
C THR A 49 -16.24 -0.90 -1.56
N GLY A 50 -16.21 -1.60 -0.43
CA GLY A 50 -16.95 -1.27 0.80
C GLY A 50 -16.55 0.08 1.41
N THR A 51 -15.25 0.30 1.61
CA THR A 51 -14.68 1.59 2.04
C THR A 51 -14.92 2.65 0.97
N LYS A 52 -15.46 3.82 1.33
CA LYS A 52 -15.90 4.84 0.36
C LYS A 52 -14.99 6.07 0.39
N ILE A 53 -14.71 6.64 -0.79
CA ILE A 53 -14.05 7.95 -0.91
C ILE A 53 -15.16 9.02 -0.92
N GLY A 54 -15.33 9.72 0.20
CA GLY A 54 -16.27 10.84 0.35
C GLY A 54 -15.57 12.19 0.14
N CYS A 55 -15.13 12.80 1.24
CA CYS A 55 -14.49 14.12 1.22
C CYS A 55 -13.00 14.12 0.82
N ASN A 56 -12.32 12.96 0.86
CA ASN A 56 -10.87 12.82 0.62
C ASN A 56 -9.93 13.71 1.48
N GLU A 57 -10.45 14.28 2.58
CA GLU A 57 -9.70 15.15 3.50
C GLU A 57 -9.90 14.77 4.98
N GLY A 58 -10.59 13.66 5.26
CA GLY A 58 -10.78 13.10 6.60
C GLY A 58 -12.03 13.55 7.36
N GLY A 59 -12.76 14.56 6.91
CA GLY A 59 -13.91 15.12 7.65
C GLY A 59 -15.17 14.23 7.74
N CYS A 60 -15.43 13.37 6.75
CA CYS A 60 -16.71 12.63 6.67
C CYS A 60 -16.69 11.20 7.25
N GLY A 61 -15.52 10.62 7.52
CA GLY A 61 -15.39 9.25 8.02
C GLY A 61 -15.84 8.12 7.07
N ALA A 62 -16.22 8.40 5.82
CA ALA A 62 -16.70 7.39 4.87
C ALA A 62 -15.64 6.33 4.49
N CYS A 63 -14.36 6.66 4.67
CA CYS A 63 -13.22 5.79 4.43
C CYS A 63 -12.61 5.17 5.70
N THR A 64 -13.32 5.22 6.84
CA THR A 64 -12.82 4.68 8.13
C THR A 64 -12.53 3.18 8.03
N VAL A 65 -11.39 2.75 8.56
CA VAL A 65 -10.96 1.34 8.65
C VAL A 65 -10.28 1.09 10.00
N MET A 66 -10.15 -0.18 10.39
CA MET A 66 -9.38 -0.59 11.57
C MET A 66 -7.95 -0.95 11.15
N ILE A 67 -6.97 -0.50 11.91
CA ILE A 67 -5.57 -0.91 11.79
C ILE A 67 -5.21 -1.69 13.06
N SER A 68 -4.44 -2.76 12.88
CA SER A 68 -3.91 -3.57 13.96
C SER A 68 -2.42 -3.79 13.70
N GLU A 69 -1.61 -3.63 14.74
CA GLU A 69 -0.17 -3.89 14.71
C GLU A 69 0.20 -4.76 15.90
N ILE A 70 1.24 -5.58 15.77
CA ILE A 70 1.77 -6.31 16.92
C ILE A 70 2.93 -5.48 17.46
N ASN A 71 2.83 -5.05 18.71
CA ASN A 71 3.92 -4.35 19.36
C ASN A 71 5.10 -5.32 19.54
N PRO A 72 6.30 -5.00 19.02
CA PRO A 72 7.42 -5.93 19.02
C PRO A 72 8.04 -6.15 20.41
N VAL A 73 7.74 -5.32 21.40
CA VAL A 73 8.33 -5.39 22.74
C VAL A 73 7.54 -6.33 23.65
N ASN A 74 6.22 -6.22 23.64
CA ASN A 74 5.33 -6.96 24.54
C ASN A 74 4.39 -7.93 23.81
N ASN A 75 4.42 -7.95 22.47
CA ASN A 75 3.65 -8.86 21.63
C ASN A 75 2.12 -8.74 21.81
N GLU A 76 1.67 -7.53 22.14
CA GLU A 76 0.26 -7.15 22.23
C GLU A 76 -0.24 -6.56 20.90
N ILE A 77 -1.56 -6.59 20.67
CA ILE A 77 -2.25 -6.00 19.51
C ILE A 77 -2.84 -4.64 19.89
#